data_AF-A0A7W6RSX0-F1
#
_entry.id   AF-A0A7W6RSX0-F1
#
_cell.length_a   1.000
_cell.length_b   1.000
_cell.length_c   1.000
_cell.angle_alpha   90.00
_cell.angle_beta   90.00
_cell.angle_gamma   90.00
#
_symmetry.space_group_name_H-M   'P 1'
#
loop_
_entity.id
_entity.type
_entity.pdbx_description
1 polymer ?
#
loop_
_entity_poly.entity_id
_entity_poly.type
_entity_poly.pdbx_seq_one_letter_code
_entity_poly.pdbx_strand_id
1 'polypeptide(L)'
;MSAVSKLQYGERFGEEVTKIARASLSVASTSSDAEVATTKYSRWFHGENAAPEPMATSRRKFKTITANMAAAEVAAATKENLSILGDDASDLFTSKLPAGHKLRKTIRSSLLPGIPYLGSCKFGEIVTDRGQDRYAVTQMFIANFDGDLDTSEGANFYKPVNRDFGQMFYGVHIIVDRFGNPLGFDRDRGDNGIAFKTKDVTKALYSIASASTGLSIEALLARAAGARKAAR
;
A
#
# COMPACT_ATOMS: atom_id res chain seq x y z
N MET A 1 -8.18 -10.32 -13.14
CA MET A 1 -6.94 -9.74 -12.58
C MET A 1 -5.77 -10.54 -13.13
N SER A 2 -4.86 -9.93 -13.90
CA SER A 2 -3.86 -10.69 -14.67
C SER A 2 -2.74 -11.24 -13.77
N ALA A 3 -2.33 -12.49 -14.03
CA ALA A 3 -1.18 -13.12 -13.38
C ALA A 3 0.12 -12.35 -13.63
N VAL A 4 0.16 -11.53 -14.69
CA VAL A 4 1.27 -10.66 -15.10
C VAL A 4 1.64 -9.65 -14.02
N SER A 5 0.65 -9.00 -13.38
CA SER A 5 0.92 -8.03 -12.31
C SER A 5 1.52 -8.67 -11.06
N LYS A 6 1.16 -9.93 -10.77
CA LYS A 6 1.73 -10.70 -9.66
C LYS A 6 3.18 -11.08 -9.93
N LEU A 7 3.49 -11.54 -11.15
CA LEU A 7 4.85 -11.91 -11.57
C LEU A 7 5.80 -10.71 -11.53
N GLN A 8 5.40 -9.56 -12.10
CA GLN A 8 6.23 -8.34 -12.12
C GLN A 8 6.57 -7.82 -10.71
N TYR A 9 5.65 -7.97 -9.76
CA TYR A 9 5.85 -7.51 -8.39
C TYR A 9 6.78 -8.43 -7.59
N GLY A 10 6.58 -9.75 -7.68
CA GLY A 10 7.48 -10.74 -7.07
C GLY A 10 8.92 -10.62 -7.60
N GLU A 11 9.08 -10.37 -8.89
CA GLU A 11 10.39 -10.11 -9.52
C GLU A 11 11.14 -8.92 -8.91
N ARG A 12 10.45 -7.95 -8.27
CA ARG A 12 11.13 -6.81 -7.64
C ARG A 12 12.00 -7.26 -6.46
N PHE A 13 11.67 -8.38 -5.81
CA PHE A 13 12.42 -8.92 -4.68
C PHE A 13 13.51 -9.93 -5.12
N GLY A 14 13.54 -10.30 -6.40
CA GLY A 14 14.49 -11.26 -6.98
C GLY A 14 13.84 -12.57 -7.41
N GLU A 15 14.34 -13.18 -8.49
CA GLU A 15 13.84 -14.46 -9.02
C GLU A 15 13.97 -15.60 -7.98
N GLU A 16 15.04 -15.57 -7.19
CA GLU A 16 15.34 -16.54 -6.12
C GLU A 16 14.29 -16.54 -5.01
N VAL A 17 13.74 -15.37 -4.64
CA VAL A 17 12.67 -15.27 -3.62
C VAL A 17 11.39 -15.89 -4.11
N THR A 18 11.14 -15.71 -5.41
CA THR A 18 10.02 -16.36 -6.09
C THR A 18 10.23 -17.89 -6.10
N LYS A 19 11.47 -18.38 -6.18
CA LYS A 19 11.78 -19.81 -5.99
C LYS A 19 11.58 -20.27 -4.54
N ILE A 20 11.90 -19.46 -3.52
CA ILE A 20 11.61 -19.78 -2.11
C ILE A 20 10.09 -19.94 -1.91
N ALA A 21 9.29 -19.03 -2.48
CA ALA A 21 7.83 -19.14 -2.46
C ALA A 21 7.33 -20.36 -3.27
N ARG A 22 7.87 -20.60 -4.47
CA ARG A 22 7.48 -21.70 -5.39
C ARG A 22 7.99 -23.08 -4.99
N ALA A 23 9.10 -23.22 -4.26
CA ALA A 23 9.53 -24.49 -3.68
C ALA A 23 8.47 -25.07 -2.74
N SER A 24 7.52 -24.23 -2.33
CA SER A 24 6.36 -24.60 -1.53
C SER A 24 5.12 -24.96 -2.35
N LEU A 25 5.04 -24.74 -3.68
CA LEU A 25 3.92 -25.14 -4.57
C LEU A 25 4.18 -24.79 -6.07
N SER A 26 3.88 -25.72 -6.99
CA SER A 26 4.11 -25.61 -8.44
C SER A 26 2.87 -25.22 -9.27
N VAL A 27 3.13 -24.71 -10.49
CA VAL A 27 2.30 -24.54 -11.73
C VAL A 27 1.93 -23.08 -12.18
N ALA A 28 2.61 -22.68 -13.29
CA ALA A 28 2.29 -21.86 -14.50
C ALA A 28 1.18 -20.75 -14.50
N SER A 29 1.12 -19.67 -15.33
CA SER A 29 1.69 -19.29 -16.65
C SER A 29 1.51 -17.77 -16.98
N THR A 30 2.41 -17.21 -17.80
CA THR A 30 2.37 -16.24 -18.97
C THR A 30 1.48 -14.96 -19.09
N SER A 31 2.18 -13.84 -19.46
CA SER A 31 1.95 -12.72 -20.45
C SER A 31 0.64 -11.89 -20.50
N SER A 32 0.51 -10.61 -20.90
CA SER A 32 1.30 -9.34 -21.04
C SER A 32 0.26 -8.18 -21.14
N ASP A 33 0.68 -6.89 -21.08
CA ASP A 33 -0.09 -5.62 -21.35
C ASP A 33 -0.28 -4.61 -20.19
N ALA A 34 0.78 -4.17 -19.51
CA ALA A 34 0.68 -3.16 -18.43
C ALA A 34 1.40 -1.82 -18.68
N GLU A 35 2.08 -1.64 -19.82
CA GLU A 35 2.97 -0.48 -20.03
C GLU A 35 2.28 0.82 -20.47
N VAL A 36 0.97 0.82 -20.77
CA VAL A 36 0.29 2.01 -21.34
C VAL A 36 -0.49 2.83 -20.30
N ALA A 37 -0.67 2.31 -19.07
CA ALA A 37 -1.52 2.96 -18.08
C ALA A 37 -0.77 3.98 -17.21
N THR A 38 0.54 3.86 -17.02
CA THR A 38 1.29 4.61 -16.00
C THR A 38 1.45 6.10 -16.33
N THR A 39 1.67 6.46 -17.59
CA THR A 39 2.07 7.81 -18.05
C THR A 39 0.99 8.90 -17.98
N LYS A 40 -0.23 8.60 -17.51
CA LYS A 40 -1.38 9.51 -17.60
C LYS A 40 -1.79 10.17 -16.28
N TYR A 41 -1.26 9.74 -15.14
CA TYR A 41 -1.83 10.11 -13.83
C TYR A 41 -1.22 11.37 -13.19
N SER A 42 -0.02 11.77 -13.60
CA SER A 42 0.63 13.00 -13.15
C SER A 42 -0.03 14.27 -13.70
N ARG A 43 -0.63 14.19 -14.90
CA ARG A 43 -1.10 15.34 -15.67
C ARG A 43 -2.45 15.92 -15.20
N TRP A 44 -3.19 15.24 -14.33
CA TRP A 44 -4.60 15.55 -14.05
C TRP A 44 -4.86 16.39 -12.80
N PHE A 45 -3.85 16.56 -11.93
CA PHE A 45 -4.01 17.29 -10.67
C PHE A 45 -3.34 18.66 -10.64
N HIS A 46 -2.29 18.90 -11.43
CA HIS A 46 -1.47 20.12 -11.32
C HIS A 46 -1.47 21.05 -12.54
N GLY A 47 -2.06 20.69 -13.68
CA GLY A 47 -2.12 21.58 -14.84
C GLY A 47 -0.76 22.08 -15.36
N GLU A 48 0.36 21.46 -15.01
CA GLU A 48 1.71 21.87 -15.43
C GLU A 48 2.62 20.70 -15.85
N ASN A 49 3.74 21.10 -16.47
CA ASN A 49 4.50 20.49 -17.55
C ASN A 49 5.11 19.10 -17.32
N ALA A 50 5.37 18.46 -18.46
CA ALA A 50 5.96 17.13 -18.65
C ALA A 50 7.38 16.99 -18.05
N ALA A 51 7.49 16.98 -16.73
CA ALA A 51 8.60 16.34 -16.07
C ALA A 51 8.42 14.81 -16.17
N PRO A 52 9.46 14.04 -16.52
CA PRO A 52 9.37 12.59 -16.58
C PRO A 52 8.89 12.05 -15.22
N GLU A 53 7.88 11.19 -15.26
CA GLU A 53 7.34 10.56 -14.05
C GLU A 53 8.46 9.83 -13.32
N PRO A 54 8.57 9.97 -11.98
CA PRO A 54 9.36 9.04 -11.20
C PRO A 54 8.60 7.71 -11.20
N MET A 55 8.73 6.93 -12.29
CA MET A 55 8.55 5.50 -12.19
C MET A 55 9.48 5.05 -11.08
N ALA A 56 8.93 4.41 -10.05
CA ALA A 56 9.67 3.91 -8.90
C ALA A 56 10.91 3.12 -9.38
N THR A 57 12.07 3.79 -9.42
CA THR A 57 13.37 3.28 -9.87
C THR A 57 13.99 2.31 -8.86
N SER A 58 13.20 1.81 -7.92
CA SER A 58 13.64 1.11 -6.71
C SER A 58 14.04 -0.34 -6.91
N ARG A 59 13.96 -0.92 -8.12
CA ARG A 59 14.60 -2.24 -8.36
C ARG A 59 16.08 -2.22 -7.97
N ARG A 60 16.78 -1.08 -8.12
CA ARG A 60 18.17 -0.92 -7.68
C ARG A 60 18.35 -0.71 -6.16
N LYS A 61 17.27 -0.34 -5.46
CA LYS A 61 17.30 -0.09 -4.01
C LYS A 61 17.00 -1.35 -3.19
N PHE A 62 16.31 -2.34 -3.78
CA PHE A 62 15.91 -3.53 -3.04
C PHE A 62 17.11 -4.46 -2.84
N LYS A 63 17.24 -4.97 -1.61
CA LYS A 63 18.17 -6.04 -1.29
C LYS A 63 17.65 -7.34 -1.90
N THR A 64 18.52 -7.99 -2.67
CA THR A 64 18.28 -9.33 -3.19
C THR A 64 18.16 -10.31 -2.02
N ILE A 65 17.11 -11.11 -2.03
CA ILE A 65 16.95 -12.24 -1.12
C ILE A 65 17.24 -13.52 -1.92
N THR A 66 18.07 -14.42 -1.37
CA THR A 66 18.45 -15.68 -2.02
C THR A 66 18.04 -16.87 -1.17
N ALA A 67 17.92 -18.06 -1.80
CA ALA A 67 17.49 -19.27 -1.11
C ALA A 67 18.47 -19.75 -0.02
N ASN A 68 19.73 -19.30 -0.08
CA ASN A 68 20.79 -19.71 0.84
C ASN A 68 20.90 -18.80 2.07
N MET A 69 20.14 -17.71 2.14
CA MET A 69 20.16 -16.79 3.29
C MET A 69 19.51 -17.43 4.51
N ALA A 70 20.07 -17.13 5.69
CA ALA A 70 19.44 -17.53 6.95
C ALA A 70 18.11 -16.79 7.13
N ALA A 71 17.15 -17.41 7.84
CA ALA A 71 15.82 -16.81 8.05
C ALA A 71 15.87 -15.39 8.66
N ALA A 72 16.85 -15.14 9.54
CA ALA A 72 17.09 -13.82 10.13
C ALA A 72 17.55 -12.78 9.09
N GLU A 73 18.38 -13.18 8.13
CA GLU A 73 18.84 -12.31 7.04
C GLU A 73 17.71 -12.03 6.06
N VAL A 74 16.91 -13.05 5.73
CA VAL A 74 15.68 -12.90 4.91
C VAL A 74 14.73 -11.89 5.57
N ALA A 75 14.52 -12.01 6.88
CA ALA A 75 13.68 -11.10 7.65
C ALA A 75 14.20 -9.65 7.59
N ALA A 76 15.51 -9.46 7.80
CA ALA A 76 16.14 -8.14 7.75
C ALA A 76 16.02 -7.50 6.36
N ALA A 77 16.35 -8.24 5.29
CA ALA A 77 16.24 -7.77 3.92
C ALA A 77 14.79 -7.46 3.53
N THR A 78 13.84 -8.30 3.95
CA THR A 78 12.40 -8.06 3.69
C THR A 78 11.92 -6.80 4.39
N LYS A 79 12.31 -6.59 5.65
CA LYS A 79 11.93 -5.38 6.40
C LYS A 79 12.47 -4.11 5.74
N GLU A 80 13.69 -4.15 5.22
CA GLU A 80 14.28 -3.05 4.47
C GLU A 80 13.56 -2.80 3.15
N ASN A 81 13.32 -3.84 2.36
CA ASN A 81 12.58 -3.75 1.10
C ASN A 81 11.16 -3.21 1.30
N LEU A 82 10.46 -3.63 2.37
CA LEU A 82 9.16 -3.09 2.75
C LEU A 82 9.24 -1.60 3.11
N SER A 83 10.32 -1.16 3.76
CA SER A 83 10.52 0.24 4.11
C SER A 83 10.70 1.10 2.86
N ILE A 84 11.51 0.64 1.89
CA ILE A 84 11.69 1.31 0.59
C ILE A 84 10.36 1.34 -0.18
N LEU A 85 9.64 0.22 -0.19
CA LEU A 85 8.33 0.11 -0.82
C LEU A 85 7.31 1.09 -0.20
N GLY A 86 7.30 1.23 1.12
CA GLY A 86 6.47 2.19 1.82
C GLY A 86 6.85 3.63 1.50
N ASP A 87 8.15 3.92 1.42
CA ASP A 87 8.67 5.24 1.02
C ASP A 87 8.19 5.62 -0.38
N ASP A 88 8.40 4.74 -1.36
CA ASP A 88 7.93 4.90 -2.74
C ASP A 88 6.39 5.07 -2.80
N ALA A 89 5.64 4.30 -2.00
CA ALA A 89 4.19 4.41 -1.95
C ALA A 89 3.74 5.76 -1.38
N SER A 90 4.38 6.23 -0.30
CA SER A 90 4.10 7.54 0.29
C SER A 90 4.31 8.64 -0.74
N ASP A 91 5.44 8.62 -1.46
CA ASP A 91 5.78 9.64 -2.46
C ASP A 91 4.81 9.59 -3.66
N LEU A 92 4.48 8.38 -4.12
CA LEU A 92 3.51 8.16 -5.19
C LEU A 92 2.13 8.71 -4.85
N PHE A 93 1.61 8.45 -3.66
CA PHE A 93 0.29 8.93 -3.27
C PHE A 93 0.31 10.43 -2.97
N THR A 94 1.28 10.91 -2.18
CA THR A 94 1.38 12.32 -1.77
C THR A 94 1.48 13.25 -2.98
N SER A 95 2.29 12.90 -3.98
CA SER A 95 2.42 13.69 -5.23
C SER A 95 1.14 13.78 -6.07
N LYS A 96 0.13 12.97 -5.77
CA LYS A 96 -1.15 12.92 -6.49
C LYS A 96 -2.33 13.39 -5.65
N LEU A 97 -2.09 13.77 -4.39
CA LEU A 97 -3.16 14.23 -3.51
C LEU A 97 -3.48 15.71 -3.74
N PRO A 98 -4.74 16.13 -3.51
CA PRO A 98 -5.12 17.53 -3.58
C PRO A 98 -4.28 18.40 -2.62
N ALA A 99 -4.04 19.66 -3.01
CA ALA A 99 -3.43 20.64 -2.12
C ALA A 99 -4.20 20.73 -0.78
N GLY A 100 -3.47 20.82 0.33
CA GLY A 100 -4.04 20.85 1.67
C GLY A 100 -4.52 19.49 2.20
N HIS A 101 -4.15 18.38 1.55
CA HIS A 101 -4.40 17.04 2.10
C HIS A 101 -3.80 16.86 3.50
N LYS A 102 -4.45 16.04 4.32
CA LYS A 102 -3.99 15.76 5.69
C LYS A 102 -3.13 14.50 5.84
N LEU A 103 -2.80 13.82 4.73
CA LEU A 103 -1.90 12.65 4.78
C LEU A 103 -0.51 13.06 5.27
N ARG A 104 -0.04 12.41 6.33
CA ARG A 104 1.33 12.52 6.85
C ARG A 104 2.11 11.28 6.48
N LYS A 105 3.35 11.46 6.00
CA LYS A 105 4.29 10.36 5.74
C LYS A 105 4.67 9.69 7.06
N THR A 106 4.59 8.37 7.11
CA THR A 106 5.02 7.58 8.28
C THR A 106 5.42 6.20 7.81
N ILE A 107 6.72 5.91 7.79
CA ILE A 107 7.26 4.65 7.29
C ILE A 107 7.52 3.71 8.47
N ARG A 108 6.76 2.60 8.56
CA ARG A 108 6.99 1.54 9.56
C ARG A 108 6.73 0.18 8.95
N SER A 109 7.80 -0.59 8.78
CA SER A 109 7.76 -1.96 8.26
C SER A 109 7.57 -2.98 9.37
N SER A 110 6.73 -3.99 9.10
CA SER A 110 6.49 -5.14 9.97
C SER A 110 6.43 -6.40 9.13
N LEU A 111 6.97 -7.50 9.67
CA LEU A 111 6.91 -8.82 9.04
C LEU A 111 5.68 -9.57 9.51
N LEU A 112 5.28 -10.58 8.74
CA LEU A 112 4.29 -11.55 9.17
C LEU A 112 4.93 -12.55 10.15
N PRO A 113 4.27 -12.88 11.27
CA PRO A 113 4.75 -13.92 12.17
C PRO A 113 4.92 -15.26 11.43
N GLY A 114 6.09 -15.88 11.57
CA GLY A 114 6.39 -17.19 10.97
C GLY A 114 6.64 -17.19 9.45
N ILE A 115 6.56 -16.04 8.76
CA ILE A 115 6.83 -15.94 7.32
C ILE A 115 7.78 -14.74 7.07
N PRO A 116 9.11 -14.95 7.16
CA PRO A 116 10.09 -13.86 7.22
C PRO A 116 10.21 -13.04 5.93
N TYR A 117 9.66 -13.55 4.82
CA TYR A 117 9.68 -12.89 3.51
C TYR A 117 8.38 -12.15 3.17
N LEU A 118 7.35 -12.21 4.03
CA LEU A 118 6.10 -11.48 3.88
C LEU A 118 5.92 -10.45 5.00
N GLY A 119 5.24 -9.36 4.68
CA GLY A 119 4.94 -8.31 5.63
C GLY A 119 4.26 -7.11 4.99
N SER A 120 4.17 -6.04 5.77
CA SER A 120 3.59 -4.80 5.31
C SER A 120 4.36 -3.60 5.83
N CYS A 121 4.13 -2.46 5.19
CA CYS A 121 4.70 -1.19 5.57
C CYS A 121 3.57 -0.18 5.71
N LYS A 122 3.44 0.42 6.89
CA LYS A 122 2.72 1.68 7.04
C LYS A 122 3.48 2.71 6.25
N PHE A 123 2.80 3.43 5.35
CA PHE A 123 3.42 4.51 4.58
C PHE A 123 2.82 5.88 4.89
N GLY A 124 1.64 5.94 5.49
CA GLY A 124 1.05 7.20 5.89
C GLY A 124 -0.06 7.09 6.91
N GLU A 125 -0.47 8.24 7.41
CA GLU A 125 -1.56 8.36 8.38
C GLU A 125 -2.29 9.70 8.27
N ILE A 126 -3.56 9.70 8.65
CA ILE A 126 -4.43 10.88 8.68
C ILE A 126 -5.13 10.90 10.03
N VAL A 127 -5.02 12.02 10.74
CA VAL A 127 -5.85 12.25 11.94
C VAL A 127 -7.25 12.64 11.48
N THR A 128 -8.22 11.80 11.81
CA THR A 128 -9.61 11.95 11.37
C THR A 128 -10.53 12.54 12.43
N ASP A 129 -10.18 12.37 13.70
CA ASP A 129 -10.90 13.00 14.82
C ASP A 129 -9.96 13.28 15.99
N ARG A 130 -10.29 14.32 16.77
CA ARG A 130 -9.57 14.74 17.98
C ARG A 130 -10.52 14.80 19.16
N GLY A 131 -10.51 13.75 19.97
CA GLY A 131 -11.11 13.75 21.30
C GLY A 131 -10.17 14.34 22.36
N GLN A 132 -10.66 14.48 23.59
CA GLN A 132 -9.86 15.01 24.71
C GLN A 132 -8.70 14.07 25.09
N ASP A 133 -8.94 12.75 25.14
CA ASP A 133 -7.94 11.75 25.56
C ASP A 133 -7.56 10.73 24.47
N ARG A 134 -8.24 10.78 23.32
CA ARG A 134 -8.07 9.83 22.23
C ARG A 134 -8.16 10.50 20.87
N TYR A 135 -7.42 9.98 19.90
CA TYR A 135 -7.47 10.38 18.50
C TYR A 135 -7.95 9.22 17.64
N ALA A 136 -8.81 9.50 16.67
CA ALA A 136 -9.11 8.54 15.60
C ALA A 136 -8.17 8.81 14.43
N VAL A 137 -7.41 7.81 14.01
CA VAL A 137 -6.47 7.90 12.91
C VAL A 137 -6.78 6.86 11.84
N THR A 138 -6.69 7.25 10.57
CA THR A 138 -6.67 6.29 9.47
C THR A 138 -5.23 6.08 9.06
N GLN A 139 -4.74 4.84 9.18
CA GLN A 139 -3.39 4.45 8.81
C GLN A 139 -3.41 3.72 7.47
N MET A 140 -2.43 4.02 6.62
CA MET A 140 -2.33 3.52 5.25
C MET A 140 -1.13 2.59 5.10
N PHE A 141 -1.35 1.46 4.45
CA PHE A 141 -0.38 0.39 4.37
C PHE A 141 -0.28 -0.19 2.96
N ILE A 142 0.93 -0.66 2.65
CA ILE A 142 1.20 -1.53 1.51
C ILE A 142 1.76 -2.85 2.04
N ALA A 143 1.20 -3.97 1.58
CA ALA A 143 1.69 -5.32 1.84
C ALA A 143 2.33 -5.92 0.59
N ASN A 144 3.33 -6.77 0.79
CA ASN A 144 3.93 -7.60 -0.26
C ASN A 144 3.27 -8.97 -0.40
N PHE A 145 2.06 -9.12 0.14
CA PHE A 145 1.19 -10.28 0.03
C PHE A 145 -0.24 -9.84 -0.23
N ASP A 146 -1.09 -10.81 -0.54
CA ASP A 146 -2.54 -10.64 -0.61
C ASP A 146 -3.21 -11.37 0.54
N GLY A 147 -4.28 -10.80 1.09
CA GLY A 147 -4.88 -11.32 2.31
C GLY A 147 -6.21 -10.68 2.66
N ASP A 148 -6.86 -11.29 3.62
CA ASP A 148 -7.93 -10.68 4.38
C ASP A 148 -7.38 -10.05 5.66
N LEU A 149 -8.16 -9.11 6.18
CA LEU A 149 -7.87 -8.39 7.41
C LEU A 149 -8.97 -8.72 8.42
N ASP A 150 -8.58 -9.03 9.65
CA ASP A 150 -9.52 -9.32 10.73
C ASP A 150 -9.24 -8.42 11.93
N THR A 151 -10.12 -7.46 12.17
CA THR A 151 -9.99 -6.48 13.25
C THR A 151 -10.64 -6.95 14.55
N SER A 152 -11.19 -8.17 14.58
CA SER A 152 -11.83 -8.76 15.76
C SER A 152 -10.86 -8.94 16.92
N GLU A 153 -11.38 -8.95 18.14
CA GLU A 153 -10.53 -9.05 19.34
C GLU A 153 -9.91 -10.44 19.43
N GLY A 154 -8.61 -10.51 19.73
CA GLY A 154 -7.86 -11.77 19.78
C GLY A 154 -7.62 -12.44 18.42
N ALA A 155 -8.08 -11.84 17.30
CA ALA A 155 -7.84 -12.38 15.97
C ALA A 155 -6.42 -12.10 15.47
N ASN A 156 -5.94 -12.97 14.58
CA ASN A 156 -4.77 -12.67 13.77
C ASN A 156 -5.15 -11.65 12.71
N PHE A 157 -4.62 -10.42 12.85
CA PHE A 157 -5.00 -9.31 11.97
C PHE A 157 -4.79 -9.60 10.48
N TYR A 158 -3.70 -10.28 10.13
CA TYR A 158 -3.45 -10.71 8.75
C TYR A 158 -3.87 -12.16 8.53
N LYS A 159 -4.68 -12.37 7.49
CA LYS A 159 -5.04 -13.68 6.95
C LYS A 159 -4.62 -13.77 5.48
N PRO A 160 -3.34 -14.06 5.17
CA PRO A 160 -2.89 -14.17 3.79
C PRO A 160 -3.71 -15.24 3.06
N VAL A 161 -4.16 -14.93 1.84
CA VAL A 161 -4.87 -15.90 0.98
C VAL A 161 -3.94 -17.06 0.62
N ASN A 162 -2.66 -16.74 0.43
CA ASN A 162 -1.60 -17.71 0.19
C ASN A 162 -0.26 -17.16 0.70
N ARG A 163 0.81 -17.94 0.55
CA ARG A 163 2.18 -17.55 0.93
C ARG A 163 2.99 -16.99 -0.24
N ASP A 164 2.33 -16.56 -1.30
CA ASP A 164 2.99 -15.98 -2.48
C ASP A 164 3.19 -14.48 -2.31
N PHE A 165 4.13 -13.94 -3.08
CA PHE A 165 4.22 -12.50 -3.27
C PHE A 165 2.95 -11.99 -3.96
N GLY A 166 2.39 -10.96 -3.35
CA GLY A 166 1.27 -10.21 -3.87
C GLY A 166 1.48 -8.74 -3.61
N GLN A 167 0.50 -7.93 -3.96
CA GLN A 167 0.47 -6.55 -3.54
C GLN A 167 -0.94 -6.23 -3.09
N MET A 168 -1.04 -5.60 -1.94
CA MET A 168 -2.31 -5.11 -1.40
C MET A 168 -2.07 -3.76 -0.73
N PHE A 169 -2.89 -2.78 -1.08
CA PHE A 169 -3.04 -1.54 -0.34
C PHE A 169 -4.24 -1.67 0.58
N TYR A 170 -4.09 -1.19 1.80
CA TYR A 170 -5.20 -1.16 2.74
C TYR A 170 -5.08 0.02 3.69
N GLY A 171 -6.23 0.46 4.18
CA GLY A 171 -6.34 1.46 5.22
C GLY A 171 -7.12 0.89 6.40
N VAL A 172 -6.70 1.23 7.61
CA VAL A 172 -7.42 0.86 8.84
C VAL A 172 -7.66 2.08 9.71
N HIS A 173 -8.81 2.10 10.36
CA HIS A 173 -9.17 3.07 11.38
C HIS A 173 -8.71 2.54 12.74
N ILE A 174 -7.89 3.34 13.43
CA ILE A 174 -7.29 3.00 14.72
C ILE A 174 -7.61 4.12 15.69
N ILE A 175 -7.96 3.75 16.92
CA ILE A 175 -8.01 4.66 18.04
C ILE A 175 -6.64 4.65 18.70
N VAL A 176 -6.06 5.83 18.89
CA VAL A 176 -4.80 6.00 19.62
C VAL A 176 -5.02 6.89 20.84
N ASP A 177 -4.21 6.67 21.88
CA ASP A 177 -4.18 7.56 23.04
C ASP A 177 -3.50 8.90 22.72
N ARG A 178 -3.43 9.80 23.71
CA ARG A 178 -2.75 11.09 23.60
C ARG A 178 -1.26 11.02 23.25
N PHE A 179 -0.62 9.87 23.48
CA PHE A 179 0.78 9.60 23.20
C PHE A 179 0.99 8.90 21.86
N GLY A 180 -0.08 8.58 21.14
CA GLY A 180 -0.05 7.87 19.86
C GLY A 180 0.05 6.35 19.99
N ASN A 181 -0.15 5.78 21.18
CA ASN A 181 -0.20 4.34 21.37
C ASN A 181 -1.55 3.80 20.86
N PRO A 182 -1.57 2.69 20.09
CA PRO A 182 -2.81 2.10 19.63
C PRO A 182 -3.62 1.53 20.80
N LEU A 183 -4.87 1.96 20.92
CA LEU A 183 -5.86 1.44 21.86
C LEU A 183 -6.73 0.35 21.24
N GLY A 184 -6.81 0.30 19.91
CA GLY A 184 -7.57 -0.70 19.16
C GLY A 184 -8.04 -0.20 17.80
N PHE A 185 -8.73 -1.06 17.06
CA PHE A 185 -9.41 -0.68 15.83
C PHE A 185 -10.68 0.11 16.13
N ASP A 186 -10.92 1.17 15.37
CA ASP A 186 -12.18 1.92 15.39
C ASP A 186 -13.22 1.18 14.53
N ARG A 187 -13.86 0.17 15.12
CA ARG A 187 -14.75 -0.75 14.39
C ARG A 187 -16.07 -0.11 13.93
N ASP A 188 -16.42 1.05 14.48
CA ASP A 188 -17.62 1.80 14.11
C ASP A 188 -17.49 2.53 12.76
N ARG A 189 -16.29 2.50 12.15
CA ARG A 189 -15.98 3.17 10.88
C ARG A 189 -15.53 2.19 9.82
N GLY A 190 -15.94 2.46 8.58
CA GLY A 190 -15.64 1.60 7.44
C GLY A 190 -16.30 0.22 7.59
N ASP A 191 -15.63 -0.81 7.10
CA ASP A 191 -16.04 -2.21 7.30
C ASP A 191 -15.30 -2.77 8.52
N ASN A 192 -15.92 -2.68 9.70
CA ASN A 192 -15.35 -3.14 10.97
C ASN A 192 -13.94 -2.55 11.24
N GLY A 193 -13.72 -1.27 10.96
CA GLY A 193 -12.43 -0.60 11.13
C GLY A 193 -11.47 -0.74 9.93
N ILE A 194 -11.89 -1.39 8.85
CA ILE A 194 -11.18 -1.41 7.57
C ILE A 194 -11.71 -0.24 6.72
N ALA A 195 -10.84 0.73 6.43
CA ALA A 195 -11.18 1.88 5.60
C ALA A 195 -11.27 1.51 4.12
N PHE A 196 -10.31 0.71 3.64
CA PHE A 196 -10.33 0.12 2.31
C PHE A 196 -9.33 -1.04 2.23
N LYS A 197 -9.53 -1.92 1.25
CA LYS A 197 -8.61 -2.99 0.87
C LYS A 197 -8.67 -3.18 -0.64
N THR A 198 -7.55 -3.03 -1.35
CA THR A 198 -7.53 -3.13 -2.81
C THR A 198 -6.13 -3.43 -3.35
N LYS A 199 -6.07 -3.99 -4.55
CA LYS A 199 -4.83 -4.11 -5.35
C LYS A 199 -4.70 -3.00 -6.39
N ASP A 200 -5.80 -2.30 -6.64
CA ASP A 200 -5.87 -1.23 -7.62
C ASP A 200 -5.38 0.07 -6.99
N VAL A 201 -4.25 0.56 -7.49
CA VAL A 201 -3.61 1.82 -7.08
C VAL A 201 -4.56 3.01 -7.23
N THR A 202 -5.42 3.03 -8.24
CA THR A 202 -6.39 4.10 -8.48
C THR A 202 -7.44 4.10 -7.37
N LYS A 203 -7.99 2.94 -7.04
CA LYS A 203 -8.95 2.81 -5.92
C LYS A 203 -8.31 3.20 -4.59
N ALA A 204 -7.05 2.82 -4.37
CA ALA A 204 -6.29 3.23 -3.18
C ALA A 204 -6.13 4.76 -3.15
N LEU A 205 -5.73 5.38 -4.26
CA LEU A 205 -5.55 6.83 -4.35
C LEU A 205 -6.85 7.58 -4.01
N TYR A 206 -7.99 7.19 -4.60
CA TYR A 206 -9.27 7.84 -4.29
C TYR A 206 -9.70 7.63 -2.84
N SER A 207 -9.43 6.45 -2.26
CA SER A 207 -9.74 6.18 -0.86
C SER A 207 -8.90 7.05 0.07
N ILE A 208 -7.59 7.18 -0.20
CA ILE A 208 -6.68 8.03 0.55
C ILE A 208 -7.02 9.51 0.36
N ALA A 209 -7.36 9.94 -0.86
CA ALA A 209 -7.80 11.30 -1.15
C ALA A 209 -9.09 11.65 -0.40
N SER A 210 -10.05 10.73 -0.37
CA SER A 210 -11.30 10.90 0.37
C SER A 210 -11.02 11.06 1.86
N ALA A 211 -10.24 10.15 2.45
CA ALA A 211 -9.87 10.21 3.86
C ALA A 211 -9.07 11.48 4.21
N SER A 212 -8.18 11.93 3.34
CA SER A 212 -7.26 13.04 3.62
C SER A 212 -7.86 14.42 3.41
N THR A 213 -8.95 14.53 2.63
CA THR A 213 -9.64 15.79 2.34
C THR A 213 -11.01 15.91 2.97
N GLY A 214 -11.63 14.79 3.36
CA GLY A 214 -13.02 14.73 3.83
C GLY A 214 -14.06 14.77 2.70
N LEU A 215 -13.64 14.75 1.43
CA LEU A 215 -14.54 14.70 0.28
C LEU A 215 -14.98 13.27 0.00
N SER A 216 -16.21 13.09 -0.50
CA SER A 216 -16.65 11.79 -1.00
C SER A 216 -15.85 11.39 -2.26
N ILE A 217 -15.74 10.08 -2.51
CA ILE A 217 -15.09 9.56 -3.73
C ILE A 217 -15.81 10.10 -4.97
N GLU A 218 -17.14 10.21 -4.95
CA GLU A 218 -17.93 10.77 -6.04
C GLU A 218 -17.58 12.24 -6.33
N ALA A 219 -17.44 13.06 -5.28
CA ALA A 219 -17.03 14.46 -5.43
C ALA A 219 -15.62 14.58 -6.03
N LEU A 220 -14.70 13.69 -5.62
CA LEU A 220 -13.36 13.63 -6.19
C LEU A 220 -13.37 13.21 -7.66
N LEU A 221 -14.19 12.22 -8.03
CA LEU A 221 -14.38 11.79 -9.41
C LEU A 221 -14.99 12.89 -10.28
N ALA A 222 -15.99 13.61 -9.77
CA ALA A 222 -16.61 14.73 -10.46
C ALA A 222 -15.60 15.87 -10.71
N ARG A 223 -14.77 16.20 -9.72
CA ARG A 223 -13.67 17.17 -9.87
C ARG A 223 -12.67 16.73 -10.93
N ALA A 224 -12.28 15.46 -10.92
CA ALA A 224 -11.38 14.89 -11.93
C ALA A 224 -11.99 14.94 -13.34
N ALA A 225 -13.30 14.70 -13.48
CA ALA A 225 -14.00 14.81 -14.76
C ALA A 225 -14.10 16.26 -15.27
N GLY A 226 -14.35 17.21 -14.38
CA GLY A 226 -14.39 18.65 -14.70
C GLY A 226 -13.05 19.18 -15.19
N ALA A 227 -11.95 18.84 -14.50
CA ALA A 227 -10.60 19.24 -14.89
C ALA A 227 -10.20 18.70 -16.28
N ARG A 228 -10.60 17.46 -16.62
CA ARG A 228 -10.35 16.87 -17.95
C ARG A 228 -11.06 17.60 -19.08
N LYS A 229 -12.21 18.21 -18.82
CA LYS A 229 -12.93 19.01 -19.82
C LYS A 229 -12.29 20.37 -20.04
N ALA A 230 -11.73 20.97 -18.98
CA ALA A 230 -11.05 22.27 -19.05
C ALA A 230 -9.65 22.22 -19.68
N ALA A 231 -9.00 21.05 -19.67
CA ALA A 231 -7.68 20.83 -20.27
C ALA A 231 -7.71 20.32 -21.73
N ARG A 232 -8.89 20.23 -22.34
CA ARG A 232 -9.11 19.91 -23.75
C ARG A 232 -9.46 21.17 -24.51
#